data_AF-A0A358M954-F1
#
_entry.id   AF-A0A358M954-F1
#
_cell.length_a   1.000
_cell.length_b   1.000
_cell.length_c   1.000
_cell.angle_alpha   90.00
_cell.angle_beta   90.00
_cell.angle_gamma   90.00
#
_symmetry.space_group_name_H-M   'P 1'
#
loop_
_entity.id
_entity.type
_entity.pdbx_description
1 polymer ?
#
loop_
_entity_poly.entity_id
_entity_poly.type
_entity_poly.pdbx_seq_one_letter_code
_entity_poly.pdbx_strand_id
1 'polypeptide(L)'
;IHTPGHAPGHLCFWEEKTGYLFTGDLVYKGILTAWFPSTDPESYLKSLEAISDLPAKKVFPAHHSLEIAPEILIRMRKAFEQLKENGMLHHGGGTFDYGDWGVWL
;
A
#
# COMPACT_ATOMS: atom_id res chain seq x y z
N ILE A 1 -7.17 -9.74 6.67
CA ILE A 1 -7.75 -9.25 5.40
C ILE A 1 -6.80 -9.67 4.31
N HIS A 2 -7.26 -10.45 3.32
CA HIS A 2 -6.43 -10.81 2.17
C HIS A 2 -6.23 -9.57 1.31
N THR A 3 -4.96 -9.24 1.07
CA THR A 3 -4.54 -7.99 0.45
C THR A 3 -3.43 -8.27 -0.56
N PRO A 4 -3.75 -8.94 -1.69
CA PRO A 4 -2.77 -9.26 -2.73
C PRO A 4 -2.22 -7.99 -3.41
N GLY A 5 -1.03 -8.08 -3.98
CA GLY A 5 -0.42 -6.97 -4.71
C GLY A 5 1.09 -6.97 -4.54
N HIS A 6 1.58 -6.81 -3.30
CA HIS A 6 3.00 -7.05 -3.00
C HIS A 6 3.38 -8.53 -3.17
N ALA A 7 2.50 -9.43 -2.74
CA ALA A 7 2.58 -10.86 -3.00
C ALA A 7 1.18 -11.46 -3.13
N PRO A 8 0.99 -12.62 -3.79
CA PRO A 8 -0.34 -13.21 -3.99
C PRO A 8 -1.01 -13.59 -2.66
N GLY A 9 -0.21 -13.98 -1.66
CA GLY A 9 -0.68 -14.38 -0.33
C GLY A 9 -0.60 -13.28 0.74
N HIS A 10 -0.36 -12.02 0.37
CA HIS A 10 -0.15 -10.95 1.35
C HIS A 10 -1.43 -10.67 2.18
N LEU A 11 -1.26 -10.41 3.48
CA LEU A 11 -2.34 -10.19 4.44
C LEU A 11 -2.09 -8.92 5.25
N CYS A 12 -3.13 -8.11 5.45
CA CYS A 12 -3.18 -7.10 6.50
C CYS A 12 -4.00 -7.61 7.69
N PHE A 13 -3.63 -7.21 8.91
CA PHE A 13 -4.34 -7.60 10.14
C PHE A 13 -4.98 -6.37 10.78
N TRP A 14 -6.30 -6.41 10.93
CA TRP A 14 -7.10 -5.36 11.55
C TRP A 14 -7.53 -5.79 12.95
N GLU A 15 -7.23 -4.98 13.96
CA GLU A 15 -7.70 -5.15 15.33
C GLU A 15 -8.72 -4.06 15.66
N GLU A 16 -9.99 -4.45 15.67
CA GLU A 16 -11.13 -3.53 15.72
C GLU A 16 -11.20 -2.71 17.02
N LYS A 17 -10.83 -3.30 18.17
CA LYS A 17 -11.03 -2.64 19.47
C LYS A 17 -10.07 -1.47 19.68
N THR A 18 -8.81 -1.66 19.31
CA THR A 18 -7.77 -0.62 19.40
C THR A 18 -7.77 0.29 18.19
N GLY A 19 -8.28 -0.18 17.06
CA GLY A 19 -8.20 0.49 15.77
C GLY A 19 -6.82 0.38 15.14
N TYR A 20 -6.09 -0.71 15.42
CA TYR A 20 -4.75 -0.93 14.91
C TYR A 20 -4.78 -1.72 13.61
N LEU A 21 -4.03 -1.24 12.62
CA LEU A 21 -3.88 -1.90 11.34
C LEU A 21 -2.41 -2.25 11.10
N PHE A 22 -2.13 -3.54 10.98
CA PHE A 22 -0.81 -4.05 10.59
C PHE A 22 -0.81 -4.25 9.08
N THR A 23 0.01 -3.48 8.36
CA THR A 23 -0.03 -3.36 6.90
C THR A 23 1.03 -4.18 6.18
N GLY A 24 1.97 -4.77 6.91
CA GLY A 24 3.06 -5.53 6.29
C GLY A 24 3.82 -4.67 5.28
N ASP A 25 3.94 -5.20 4.07
CA ASP A 25 4.67 -4.58 2.94
C ASP A 25 3.73 -3.86 1.97
N LEU A 26 2.44 -3.74 2.32
CA LEU A 26 1.46 -3.02 1.52
C LEU A 26 1.54 -1.50 1.70
N VAL A 27 1.89 -1.04 2.90
CA VAL A 27 1.97 0.40 3.24
C VAL A 27 3.12 0.62 4.21
N TYR A 28 4.14 1.36 3.75
CA TYR A 28 5.23 1.87 4.57
C TYR A 28 5.88 3.10 3.93
N LYS A 29 6.56 3.93 4.74
CA LYS A 29 7.42 5.02 4.26
C LYS A 29 8.69 4.43 3.67
N GLY A 30 9.00 4.76 2.42
CA GLY A 30 10.05 4.12 1.62
C GLY A 30 9.55 3.77 0.22
N ILE A 31 10.37 3.08 -0.58
CA ILE A 31 9.98 2.66 -1.93
C ILE A 31 9.27 1.31 -1.84
N LEU A 32 7.97 1.30 -2.12
CA LEU A 32 7.18 0.09 -2.30
C LEU A 32 7.64 -0.66 -3.55
N THR A 33 7.94 -1.95 -3.41
CA THR A 33 8.32 -2.80 -4.54
C THR A 33 7.11 -3.51 -5.13
N ALA A 34 6.73 -3.12 -6.34
CA ALA A 34 5.61 -3.66 -7.10
C ALA A 34 6.02 -4.05 -8.54
N TRP A 35 7.30 -4.38 -8.74
CA TRP A 35 7.93 -4.75 -10.01
C TRP A 35 8.34 -6.22 -10.11
N PHE A 36 8.30 -6.97 -9.00
CA PHE A 36 8.72 -8.37 -9.00
C PHE A 36 7.68 -9.24 -9.71
N PRO A 37 8.03 -10.34 -10.41
CA PRO A 37 7.06 -11.14 -11.17
C PRO A 37 5.85 -11.66 -10.39
N SER A 38 5.96 -11.83 -9.07
CA SER A 38 4.84 -12.25 -8.22
C SER A 38 3.99 -11.10 -7.68
N THR A 39 4.37 -9.86 -7.93
CA THR A 39 3.57 -8.68 -7.58
C THR A 39 2.47 -8.46 -8.62
N ASP A 40 1.40 -7.76 -8.25
CA ASP A 40 0.31 -7.39 -9.16
C ASP A 40 -0.18 -5.97 -8.83
N PRO A 41 0.20 -4.95 -9.63
CA PRO A 41 -0.15 -3.54 -9.35
C PRO A 41 -1.65 -3.26 -9.23
N GLU A 42 -2.48 -3.92 -10.03
CA GLU A 42 -3.94 -3.75 -10.02
C GLU A 42 -4.56 -4.33 -8.74
N SER A 43 -4.11 -5.50 -8.29
CA SER A 43 -4.50 -6.08 -7.00
C SER A 43 -3.98 -5.24 -5.84
N TYR A 44 -2.79 -4.64 -5.98
CA TYR A 44 -2.23 -3.74 -4.99
C TYR A 44 -3.17 -2.54 -4.75
N LEU A 45 -3.65 -1.90 -5.81
CA LEU A 45 -4.64 -0.83 -5.70
C LEU A 45 -5.92 -1.31 -5.01
N LYS A 46 -6.48 -2.45 -5.41
CA LYS A 46 -7.68 -3.02 -4.77
C LYS A 46 -7.49 -3.29 -3.27
N SER A 47 -6.29 -3.71 -2.89
CA SER A 47 -5.92 -3.91 -1.49
C SER A 47 -5.83 -2.60 -0.72
N LEU A 48 -5.25 -1.56 -1.33
CA LEU A 48 -5.21 -0.20 -0.76
C LEU A 48 -6.62 0.37 -0.59
N GLU A 49 -7.51 0.17 -1.57
CA GLU A 49 -8.93 0.52 -1.48
C GLU A 49 -9.58 -0.15 -0.26
N ALA A 50 -9.44 -1.47 -0.12
CA ALA A 50 -10.05 -2.25 0.96
C ALA A 50 -9.60 -1.80 2.36
N ILE A 51 -8.30 -1.52 2.57
CA ILE A 51 -7.81 -1.12 3.90
C ILE A 51 -8.01 0.36 4.20
N SER A 52 -8.15 1.22 3.18
CA SER A 52 -8.37 2.66 3.36
C SER A 52 -9.77 3.00 3.89
N ASP A 53 -10.72 2.08 3.75
CA ASP A 53 -12.08 2.24 4.27
C ASP A 53 -12.20 1.84 5.76
N LEU A 54 -11.13 1.28 6.34
CA LEU A 54 -11.09 0.95 7.76
C LEU A 54 -10.86 2.22 8.61
N PRO A 55 -11.52 2.35 9.78
CA PRO A 55 -11.33 3.48 10.69
C PRO A 55 -10.04 3.32 11.52
N ALA A 56 -8.90 3.12 10.85
CA ALA A 56 -7.61 2.88 11.51
C ALA A 56 -7.16 4.12 12.29
N LYS A 57 -6.83 3.92 13.56
CA LYS A 57 -6.26 4.94 14.46
C LYS A 57 -4.74 4.91 14.45
N LYS A 58 -4.15 3.74 14.13
CA LYS A 58 -2.70 3.56 14.05
C LYS A 58 -2.36 2.52 12.98
N VAL A 59 -1.26 2.75 12.27
CA VAL A 59 -0.75 1.87 11.21
C VAL A 59 0.61 1.33 11.63
N PHE A 60 0.82 0.04 11.42
CA PHE A 60 2.05 -0.69 11.76
C PHE A 60 2.62 -1.37 10.50
N PRO A 61 3.57 -0.71 9.81
CA PRO A 61 4.28 -1.29 8.68
C PRO A 61 5.28 -2.36 9.14
N ALA A 62 5.72 -3.22 8.21
CA ALA A 62 6.82 -4.15 8.47
C ALA A 62 8.22 -3.50 8.36
N HIS A 63 8.31 -2.31 7.74
CA HIS A 63 9.59 -1.66 7.45
C HIS A 63 9.68 -0.21 7.90
N HIS A 64 10.93 0.22 8.08
CA HIS A 64 11.36 1.60 8.30
C HIS A 64 10.89 2.23 9.62
N SER A 65 9.77 2.96 9.62
CA SER A 65 9.36 3.79 10.75
C SER A 65 7.92 3.53 11.18
N LEU A 66 7.71 3.52 12.49
CA LEU A 66 6.38 3.52 13.12
C LEU A 66 5.78 4.92 13.24
N GLU A 67 6.56 5.98 12.93
CA GLU A 67 6.06 7.35 12.84
C GLU A 67 5.34 7.55 11.50
N ILE A 68 4.20 6.90 11.38
CA ILE A 68 3.35 6.86 10.19
C ILE A 68 1.91 7.05 10.65
N ALA A 69 1.26 8.08 10.13
CA ALA A 69 -0.09 8.40 10.55
C ALA A 69 -1.12 7.81 9.55
N PRO A 70 -2.35 7.47 10.00
CA PRO A 70 -3.29 6.68 9.20
C PRO A 70 -3.71 7.31 7.86
N GLU A 71 -3.56 8.63 7.69
CA GLU A 71 -3.86 9.31 6.43
C GLU A 71 -3.01 8.80 5.26
N ILE A 72 -1.87 8.16 5.52
CA ILE A 72 -1.04 7.59 4.46
C ILE A 72 -1.79 6.54 3.63
N LEU A 73 -2.74 5.81 4.22
CA LEU A 73 -3.57 4.82 3.53
C LEU A 73 -4.30 5.48 2.35
N ILE A 74 -4.96 6.61 2.64
CA ILE A 74 -5.69 7.41 1.66
C ILE A 74 -4.74 8.03 0.64
N ARG A 75 -3.58 8.52 1.08
CA ARG A 75 -2.58 9.14 0.20
C ARG A 75 -2.01 8.14 -0.81
N MET A 76 -1.65 6.93 -0.38
CA MET A 76 -1.14 5.87 -1.25
C MET A 76 -2.22 5.35 -2.20
N ARG A 77 -3.45 5.13 -1.70
CA ARG A 77 -4.59 4.75 -2.55
C ARG A 77 -4.78 5.74 -3.70
N LYS A 78 -4.86 7.04 -3.40
CA LYS A 78 -5.04 8.09 -4.41
C LYS A 78 -3.91 8.15 -5.43
N ALA A 79 -2.67 7.96 -4.99
CA ALA A 79 -1.54 7.89 -5.91
C ALA A 79 -1.63 6.69 -6.86
N PHE A 80 -2.05 5.51 -6.37
CA PHE A 80 -2.27 4.34 -7.22
C PHE A 80 -3.47 4.53 -8.18
N GLU A 81 -4.56 5.15 -7.73
CA GLU A 81 -5.69 5.55 -8.59
C GLU A 81 -5.20 6.45 -9.74
N GLN A 82 -4.40 7.47 -9.43
CA GLN A 82 -3.84 8.37 -10.43
C GLN A 82 -2.89 7.65 -11.41
N LEU A 83 -2.06 6.73 -10.92
CA LEU A 83 -1.20 5.92 -11.80
C LEU A 83 -2.03 5.05 -12.73
N LYS A 84 -3.16 4.51 -12.27
CA LYS A 84 -4.07 3.73 -13.10
C LYS A 84 -4.75 4.59 -14.17
N GLU A 85 -5.27 5.75 -13.79
CA GLU A 85 -5.88 6.71 -14.72
C GLU A 85 -4.90 7.16 -15.81
N ASN A 86 -3.62 7.33 -15.45
CA ASN A 86 -2.56 7.69 -16.39
C ASN A 86 -2.02 6.50 -17.21
N GLY A 87 -2.54 5.28 -16.99
CA GLY A 87 -2.08 4.08 -17.67
C GLY A 87 -0.68 3.60 -17.25
N MET A 88 -0.20 4.03 -16.07
CA MET A 88 1.12 3.72 -15.53
C MET A 88 1.11 2.61 -14.46
N LEU A 89 -0.08 2.18 -13.99
CA LEU A 89 -0.21 1.13 -12.96
C LEU A 89 -0.04 -0.28 -13.54
N HIS A 90 1.15 -0.58 -14.05
CA HIS A 90 1.52 -1.89 -14.56
C HIS A 90 3.02 -2.13 -14.39
N HIS A 91 3.45 -3.39 -14.48
CA HIS A 91 4.88 -3.72 -14.43
C HIS A 91 5.67 -2.96 -15.48
N GLY A 92 6.81 -2.39 -15.09
CA GLY A 92 7.65 -1.55 -15.94
C GLY A 92 7.10 -0.13 -16.17
N GLY A 93 6.10 0.29 -15.41
CA GLY A 93 5.60 1.68 -15.40
C GLY A 93 6.62 2.68 -14.84
N GLY A 94 7.63 2.21 -14.09
CA GLY A 94 8.74 3.02 -13.60
C GLY A 94 8.68 3.28 -12.11
N THR A 95 9.49 4.24 -11.64
CA THR A 95 9.58 4.61 -10.23
C THR A 95 8.97 5.99 -10.00
N PHE A 96 8.05 6.07 -9.05
CA PHE A 96 7.31 7.28 -8.70
C PHE A 96 7.60 7.66 -7.25
N ASP A 97 8.13 8.87 -7.05
CA ASP A 97 8.54 9.41 -5.76
C ASP A 97 7.54 10.47 -5.28
N TYR A 98 7.12 10.36 -4.02
CA TYR A 98 6.18 11.26 -3.35
C TYR A 98 6.79 11.92 -2.09
N GLY A 99 8.12 11.91 -1.96
CA GLY A 99 8.89 12.54 -0.90
C GLY A 99 9.26 11.55 0.22
N ASP A 100 8.32 11.21 1.09
CA ASP A 100 8.55 10.28 2.21
C ASP A 100 8.21 8.81 1.88
N TRP A 101 7.70 8.56 0.67
CA TRP A 101 7.46 7.24 0.13
C TRP A 101 7.45 7.28 -1.41
N GLY A 102 7.52 6.11 -2.04
CA GLY A 102 7.42 5.95 -3.48
C GLY A 102 6.95 4.56 -3.85
N VAL A 103 6.73 4.30 -5.14
CA VAL A 103 6.46 2.96 -5.66
C VAL A 103 7.29 2.72 -6.91
N TRP A 104 7.84 1.52 -7.02
CA TRP A 104 8.48 1.03 -8.23
C TRP A 104 7.63 -0.08 -8.83
N LEU A 105 7.06 0.23 -10.00
CA LEU A 105 6.23 -0.63 -10.84
C LEU A 105 7.03 -1.24 -11.98
#